data_AF-A0A8H5P9Q2-F1
#
_entry.id   AF-A0A8H5P9Q2-F1
#
_cell.length_a   1.000
_cell.length_b   1.000
_cell.length_c   1.000
_cell.angle_alpha   90.00
_cell.angle_beta   90.00
_cell.angle_gamma   90.00
#
_symmetry.space_group_name_H-M   'P 1'
#
loop_
_entity.id
_entity.type
_entity.pdbx_description
1 polymer ?
#
loop_
_entity_poly.entity_id
_entity_poly.type
_entity_poly.pdbx_seq_one_letter_code
_entity_poly.pdbx_strand_id
1 'polypeptide(L)'
;MPLLLLQSVLLAGSRVSSIGTIGQSVDLYQKAKARFFYGDNRMPLASVISALLLQWWSPTGPEQFSLGNSGFWMHIAVGLAHQLGLHREPSEGPHRGLRRRIWWTIVTRDILISIGVGRPRMINLEDSNVSPPTAADFQEESEGADVFIANVKICCIMGDLAERRRRSRFTPQYQQATQEALRQWLHGLPPRLRLFTLDSGAKIPNPYNLESRQIHVVFFVTLIILTNADNPLAASVTSLIASSFIASMFAEMQEAGDLQRLGPIFAFHSLAAALPLLSAQRLRSMSSSAAADFDKIYSALQELAEKWGSARGLLEPLMAAKQRTRVTADSSDLLGSVSPPLRDLFSEFGSSTCSLWWLLQWDANHLREFDTNADEVRAGDYFRSLQSTGEEEARTSASRQQDFSMPVDTTWPAMSEAEDMHHLRAPWELVPPQTSWSDDDWML
;
A
#
# COMPACT_ATOMS: atom_id res chain seq x y z
N MET A 1 20.82 20.15 -16.09
CA MET A 1 19.39 20.02 -15.74
C MET A 1 18.49 20.61 -16.82
N PRO A 2 17.79 19.77 -17.58
CA PRO A 2 16.77 20.18 -18.55
C PRO A 2 15.67 21.03 -17.92
N LEU A 3 15.17 22.00 -18.68
CA LEU A 3 14.08 22.88 -18.23
C LEU A 3 12.80 22.10 -17.86
N LEU A 4 12.52 20.99 -18.54
CA LEU A 4 11.43 20.08 -18.19
C LEU A 4 11.61 19.52 -16.77
N LEU A 5 12.80 18.98 -16.46
CA LEU A 5 13.09 18.41 -15.14
C LEU A 5 13.01 19.47 -14.04
N LEU A 6 13.57 20.66 -14.26
CA LEU A 6 13.47 21.77 -13.33
C LEU A 6 12.01 22.10 -12.98
N GLN A 7 11.13 22.18 -13.98
CA GLN A 7 9.72 22.49 -13.74
C GLN A 7 8.98 21.37 -13.04
N SER A 8 9.28 20.11 -13.37
CA SER A 8 8.73 18.96 -12.66
C SER A 8 9.16 18.93 -11.19
N VAL A 9 10.42 19.27 -10.89
CA VAL A 9 10.93 19.39 -9.51
C VAL A 9 10.24 20.53 -8.77
N LEU A 10 10.13 21.70 -9.39
CA LEU A 10 9.45 22.85 -8.79
C LEU A 10 7.97 22.55 -8.51
N LEU A 11 7.28 21.86 -9.42
CA LEU A 11 5.92 21.40 -9.20
C LEU A 11 5.84 20.44 -8.00
N ALA A 12 6.67 19.40 -7.96
CA ALA A 12 6.64 18.44 -6.85
C ALA A 12 6.91 19.17 -5.51
N GLY A 13 7.93 20.03 -5.48
CA GLY A 13 8.28 20.86 -4.35
C GLY A 13 7.17 21.83 -3.92
N SER A 14 6.48 22.49 -4.85
CA SER A 14 5.36 23.39 -4.52
C SER A 14 4.19 22.65 -3.86
N ARG A 15 4.05 21.35 -4.16
CA ARG A 15 2.99 20.50 -3.58
C ARG A 15 3.37 19.97 -2.20
N VAL A 16 4.63 19.64 -1.95
CA VAL A 16 5.08 19.08 -0.65
C VAL A 16 5.79 20.10 0.27
N SER A 17 5.81 21.38 -0.10
CA SER A 17 6.34 22.47 0.74
C SER A 17 5.22 23.20 1.48
N SER A 18 5.59 23.89 2.57
CA SER A 18 4.69 24.79 3.32
C SER A 18 4.45 26.14 2.64
N ILE A 19 5.31 26.49 1.68
CA ILE A 19 5.35 27.82 1.06
C ILE A 19 4.58 27.85 -0.26
N GLY A 20 4.39 26.71 -0.92
CA GLY A 20 3.78 26.62 -2.24
C GLY A 20 2.26 26.82 -2.20
N THR A 21 1.74 27.74 -3.02
CA THR A 21 0.29 27.89 -3.21
C THR A 21 -0.23 26.92 -4.28
N ILE A 22 -1.52 26.58 -4.22
CA ILE A 22 -2.18 25.77 -5.25
C ILE A 22 -2.11 26.46 -6.62
N GLY A 23 -2.28 27.79 -6.67
CA GLY A 23 -2.21 28.57 -7.91
C GLY A 23 -0.85 28.49 -8.59
N GLN A 24 0.24 28.61 -7.82
CA GLN A 24 1.60 28.40 -8.34
C GLN A 24 1.81 26.97 -8.87
N SER A 25 1.26 25.98 -8.15
CA SER A 25 1.34 24.58 -8.55
C SER A 25 0.64 24.31 -9.88
N VAL A 26 -0.51 24.97 -10.14
CA VAL A 26 -1.23 24.88 -11.42
C VAL A 26 -0.37 25.36 -12.58
N ASP A 27 0.24 26.54 -12.44
CA ASP A 27 1.08 27.13 -13.49
C ASP A 27 2.33 26.28 -13.77
N LEU A 28 3.00 25.81 -12.71
CA LEU A 28 4.13 24.88 -12.83
C LEU A 28 3.73 23.59 -13.52
N TYR A 29 2.57 23.02 -13.18
CA TYR A 29 2.05 21.83 -13.82
C TYR A 29 1.78 22.04 -15.31
N GLN A 30 1.09 23.12 -15.69
CA GLN A 30 0.79 23.42 -17.09
C GLN A 30 2.07 23.60 -17.91
N LYS A 31 3.06 24.30 -17.35
CA LYS A 31 4.37 24.52 -17.97
C LYS A 31 5.14 23.21 -18.16
N ALA A 32 5.21 22.36 -17.13
CA ALA A 32 5.90 21.08 -17.19
C ALA A 32 5.19 20.12 -18.16
N LYS A 33 3.85 20.03 -18.10
CA LYS A 33 3.03 19.20 -19.00
C LYS A 33 3.21 19.61 -20.46
N ALA A 34 3.17 20.91 -20.77
CA ALA A 34 3.36 21.40 -22.13
C ALA A 34 4.76 21.02 -22.67
N ARG A 35 5.80 21.18 -21.85
CA ARG A 35 7.17 20.78 -22.23
C ARG A 35 7.34 19.27 -22.37
N PHE A 36 6.64 18.49 -21.56
CA PHE A 36 6.69 17.03 -21.68
C PHE A 36 6.19 16.55 -23.05
N PHE A 37 5.06 17.11 -23.53
CA PHE A 37 4.43 16.68 -24.78
C PHE A 37 4.95 17.39 -26.04
N TYR A 38 5.36 18.65 -25.92
CA TYR A 38 5.75 19.49 -27.07
C TYR A 38 7.20 19.97 -27.04
N GLY A 39 7.94 19.65 -25.97
CA GLY A 39 9.34 20.03 -25.82
C GLY A 39 10.29 19.06 -26.49
N ASP A 40 11.56 19.47 -26.55
CA ASP A 40 12.64 18.66 -27.08
C ASP A 40 13.03 17.58 -26.07
N ASN A 41 12.67 16.32 -26.34
CA ASN A 41 12.86 15.17 -25.45
C ASN A 41 14.19 14.44 -25.72
N ARG A 42 15.29 15.17 -25.95
CA ARG A 42 16.63 14.57 -26.23
C ARG A 42 17.22 13.78 -25.07
N MET A 43 16.65 13.88 -23.87
CA MET A 43 17.14 13.20 -22.67
C MET A 43 16.02 12.29 -22.14
N PRO A 44 15.95 11.04 -22.62
CA PRO A 44 14.82 10.15 -22.30
C PRO A 44 14.66 9.89 -20.81
N LEU A 45 15.79 9.80 -20.07
CA LEU A 45 15.76 9.63 -18.62
C LEU A 45 15.10 10.83 -17.90
N ALA A 46 15.36 12.05 -18.39
CA ALA A 46 14.71 13.24 -17.85
C ALA A 46 13.19 13.19 -18.05
N SER A 47 12.71 12.65 -19.18
CA SER A 47 11.27 12.42 -19.40
C SER A 47 10.69 11.41 -18.40
N VAL A 48 11.39 10.30 -18.11
CA VAL A 48 10.94 9.33 -17.08
C VAL A 48 10.83 10.00 -15.71
N ILE A 49 11.89 10.67 -15.27
CA ILE A 49 11.93 11.34 -13.95
C ILE A 49 10.89 12.45 -13.89
N SER A 50 10.71 13.21 -14.97
CA SER A 50 9.68 14.25 -15.03
C SER A 50 8.26 13.68 -14.96
N ALA A 51 7.96 12.57 -15.63
CA ALA A 51 6.67 11.89 -15.48
C ALA A 51 6.45 11.41 -14.03
N LEU A 52 7.48 10.83 -13.42
CA LEU A 52 7.47 10.41 -12.02
C LEU A 52 7.28 11.57 -11.02
N LEU A 53 7.72 12.78 -11.38
CA LEU A 53 7.50 13.98 -10.57
C LEU A 53 6.15 14.65 -10.85
N LEU A 54 5.65 14.55 -12.09
CA LEU A 54 4.34 15.12 -12.47
C LEU A 54 3.17 14.41 -11.77
N GLN A 55 3.35 13.17 -11.30
CA GLN A 55 2.35 12.47 -10.48
C GLN A 55 1.99 13.20 -9.17
N TRP A 56 2.85 14.12 -8.69
CA TRP A 56 2.57 14.98 -7.54
C TRP A 56 1.52 16.06 -7.83
N TRP A 57 1.18 16.27 -9.10
CA TRP A 57 -0.08 16.90 -9.47
C TRP A 57 -1.19 15.86 -9.38
N SER A 58 -2.01 15.97 -8.32
CA SER A 58 -3.19 15.11 -8.12
C SER A 58 -4.34 15.90 -7.48
N PRO A 59 -5.01 16.75 -8.27
CA PRO A 59 -6.01 17.69 -7.77
C PRO A 59 -7.36 17.04 -7.45
N THR A 60 -7.65 15.88 -8.04
CA THR A 60 -8.94 15.17 -7.88
C THR A 60 -8.75 13.84 -7.14
N GLY A 61 -9.83 13.35 -6.53
CA GLY A 61 -9.86 12.01 -5.94
C GLY A 61 -9.89 10.90 -6.99
N PRO A 62 -9.69 9.64 -6.56
CA PRO A 62 -9.67 8.47 -7.45
C PRO A 62 -11.01 8.17 -8.13
N GLU A 63 -12.12 8.67 -7.59
CA GLU A 63 -13.47 8.53 -8.12
C GLU A 63 -13.73 9.35 -9.39
N GLN A 64 -12.85 10.31 -9.71
CA GLN A 64 -12.98 11.18 -10.87
C GLN A 64 -11.99 10.81 -11.97
N PHE A 65 -12.46 10.81 -13.21
CA PHE A 65 -11.60 10.71 -14.39
C PHE A 65 -10.74 11.97 -14.52
N SER A 66 -9.43 11.82 -14.68
CA SER A 66 -8.49 12.93 -14.81
C SER A 66 -7.22 12.52 -15.56
N LEU A 67 -6.83 13.31 -16.55
CA LEU A 67 -5.56 13.20 -17.29
C LEU A 67 -4.41 13.94 -16.60
N GLY A 68 -4.48 14.00 -15.27
CA GLY A 68 -3.52 14.70 -14.43
C GLY A 68 -3.60 14.25 -12.99
N ASN A 69 -4.11 13.05 -12.71
CA ASN A 69 -3.94 12.44 -11.40
C ASN A 69 -2.63 11.64 -11.36
N SER A 70 -2.24 11.21 -10.17
CA SER A 70 -1.01 10.41 -9.98
C SER A 70 -1.00 9.16 -10.85
N GLY A 71 -2.14 8.47 -10.97
CA GLY A 71 -2.28 7.27 -11.79
C GLY A 71 -1.93 7.48 -13.26
N PHE A 72 -2.42 8.56 -13.89
CA PHE A 72 -2.13 8.86 -15.29
C PHE A 72 -0.63 9.05 -15.55
N TRP A 73 0.04 9.88 -14.75
CA TRP A 73 1.47 10.14 -14.90
C TRP A 73 2.33 8.92 -14.57
N MET A 74 1.89 8.07 -13.63
CA MET A 74 2.55 6.79 -13.39
C MET A 74 2.48 5.84 -14.58
N HIS A 75 1.36 5.76 -15.31
CA HIS A 75 1.29 4.93 -16.53
C HIS A 75 2.30 5.40 -17.59
N ILE A 76 2.43 6.72 -17.75
CA ILE A 76 3.43 7.30 -18.64
C ILE A 76 4.85 6.95 -18.16
N ALA A 77 5.14 7.14 -16.87
CA ALA A 77 6.46 6.85 -16.30
C ALA A 77 6.85 5.38 -16.46
N VAL A 78 5.94 4.44 -16.19
CA VAL A 78 6.16 2.99 -16.36
C VAL A 78 6.40 2.65 -17.83
N GLY A 79 5.57 3.17 -18.74
CA GLY A 79 5.73 2.93 -20.18
C GLY A 79 7.10 3.42 -20.70
N LEU A 80 7.51 4.63 -20.31
CA LEU A 80 8.83 5.15 -20.68
C LEU A 80 9.97 4.37 -20.02
N ALA A 81 9.83 3.97 -18.76
CA ALA A 81 10.82 3.15 -18.06
C ALA A 81 11.01 1.78 -18.73
N HIS A 82 9.95 1.17 -19.24
CA HIS A 82 10.02 -0.05 -20.03
C HIS A 82 10.77 0.17 -21.36
N GLN A 83 10.49 1.27 -22.07
CA GLN A 83 11.21 1.62 -23.30
C GLN A 83 12.73 1.80 -23.07
N LEU A 84 13.12 2.42 -21.96
CA LEU A 84 14.53 2.59 -21.57
C LEU A 84 15.16 1.34 -20.93
N GLY A 85 14.41 0.25 -20.80
CA GLY A 85 14.91 -0.98 -20.19
C GLY A 85 15.23 -0.83 -18.70
N LEU A 86 14.62 0.11 -17.97
CA LEU A 86 14.87 0.29 -16.52
C LEU A 86 14.39 -0.89 -15.67
N HIS A 87 13.48 -1.72 -16.22
CA HIS A 87 13.05 -2.99 -15.62
C HIS A 87 14.11 -4.09 -15.74
N ARG A 88 15.21 -3.84 -16.44
CA ARG A 88 16.32 -4.77 -16.61
C ARG A 88 17.52 -4.35 -15.78
N GLU A 89 18.21 -5.33 -15.22
CA GLU A 89 19.41 -5.15 -14.43
C GLU A 89 20.47 -4.36 -15.24
N PRO A 90 20.86 -3.15 -14.81
CA PRO A 90 21.91 -2.40 -15.46
C PRO A 90 23.26 -3.13 -15.43
N SER A 91 24.01 -3.06 -16.52
CA SER A 91 25.42 -3.45 -16.56
C SER A 91 26.24 -2.69 -15.51
N GLU A 92 27.38 -3.27 -15.12
CA GLU A 92 28.34 -2.59 -14.25
C GLU A 92 28.77 -1.24 -14.84
N GLY A 93 28.81 -0.21 -13.99
CA GLY A 93 29.11 1.15 -14.42
C GLY A 93 28.69 2.22 -13.40
N PRO A 94 29.11 3.47 -13.59
CA PRO A 94 28.94 4.55 -12.62
C PRO A 94 27.45 4.91 -12.35
N HIS A 95 26.55 4.62 -13.29
CA HIS A 95 25.13 4.96 -13.19
C HIS A 95 24.25 3.78 -12.71
N ARG A 96 24.83 2.61 -12.45
CA ARG A 96 24.11 1.39 -12.07
C ARG A 96 23.20 1.61 -10.85
N GLY A 97 23.76 2.18 -9.77
CA GLY A 97 23.01 2.47 -8.54
C GLY A 97 21.87 3.47 -8.76
N LEU A 98 22.08 4.52 -9.57
CA LEU A 98 21.03 5.48 -9.91
C LEU A 98 19.88 4.81 -10.69
N ARG A 99 20.19 3.99 -11.70
CA ARG A 99 19.17 3.29 -12.50
C ARG A 99 18.30 2.36 -11.65
N ARG A 100 18.93 1.59 -10.75
CA ARG A 100 18.22 0.77 -9.76
C ARG A 100 17.31 1.60 -8.86
N ARG A 101 17.81 2.72 -8.31
CA ARG A 101 17.01 3.60 -7.45
C ARG A 101 15.82 4.22 -8.20
N ILE A 102 15.99 4.62 -9.46
CA ILE A 102 14.87 5.11 -10.29
C ILE A 102 13.83 4.01 -10.50
N TRP A 103 14.24 2.81 -10.90
CA TRP A 103 13.33 1.68 -11.09
C TRP A 103 12.54 1.35 -9.82
N TRP A 104 13.22 1.19 -8.69
CA TRP A 104 12.56 0.89 -7.42
C TRP A 104 11.69 2.04 -6.90
N THR A 105 11.99 3.30 -7.26
CA THR A 105 11.07 4.42 -7.00
C THR A 105 9.78 4.27 -7.82
N ILE A 106 9.88 3.88 -9.10
CA ILE A 106 8.71 3.66 -9.96
C ILE A 106 7.87 2.49 -9.42
N VAL A 107 8.52 1.38 -9.05
CA VAL A 107 7.87 0.20 -8.46
C VAL A 107 7.11 0.56 -7.18
N THR A 108 7.76 1.22 -6.23
CA THR A 108 7.11 1.60 -4.97
C THR A 108 5.95 2.55 -5.19
N ARG A 109 6.07 3.51 -6.12
CA ARG A 109 4.98 4.42 -6.47
C ARG A 109 3.81 3.70 -7.14
N ASP A 110 4.06 2.78 -8.08
CA ASP A 110 3.01 1.96 -8.71
C ASP A 110 2.25 1.14 -7.66
N ILE A 111 2.97 0.49 -6.74
CA ILE A 111 2.35 -0.27 -5.64
C ILE A 111 1.47 0.64 -4.77
N LEU A 112 2.00 1.75 -4.27
CA LEU A 112 1.28 2.63 -3.37
C LEU A 112 0.04 3.22 -4.07
N ILE A 113 0.19 3.74 -5.29
CA ILE A 113 -0.90 4.36 -6.02
C ILE A 113 -1.97 3.33 -6.38
N SER A 114 -1.60 2.17 -6.92
CA SER A 114 -2.56 1.11 -7.29
C SER A 114 -3.41 0.65 -6.11
N ILE A 115 -2.78 0.44 -4.94
CA ILE A 115 -3.49 0.13 -3.69
C ILE A 115 -4.41 1.27 -3.29
N GLY A 116 -3.89 2.51 -3.23
CA GLY A 116 -4.63 3.67 -2.76
C GLY A 116 -5.85 4.02 -3.60
N VAL A 117 -5.82 3.74 -4.90
CA VAL A 117 -6.94 3.99 -5.83
C VAL A 117 -7.77 2.75 -6.15
N GLY A 118 -7.38 1.57 -5.65
CA GLY A 118 -8.06 0.30 -5.91
C GLY A 118 -7.98 -0.19 -7.36
N ARG A 119 -6.90 0.12 -8.09
CA ARG A 119 -6.68 -0.30 -9.49
C ARG A 119 -5.56 -1.34 -9.58
N PRO A 120 -5.48 -2.14 -10.67
CA PRO A 120 -4.37 -3.05 -10.89
C PRO A 120 -3.02 -2.32 -10.97
N ARG A 121 -1.95 -3.00 -10.58
CA ARG A 121 -0.57 -2.56 -10.81
C ARG A 121 -0.25 -2.53 -12.30
N MET A 122 0.60 -1.59 -12.70
CA MET A 122 1.14 -1.52 -14.06
C MET A 122 2.34 -2.44 -14.23
N ILE A 123 3.09 -2.67 -13.14
CA ILE A 123 4.29 -3.48 -13.12
C ILE A 123 3.98 -4.86 -12.55
N ASN A 124 4.33 -5.89 -13.30
CA ASN A 124 4.53 -7.22 -12.77
C ASN A 124 6.02 -7.40 -12.47
N LEU A 125 6.38 -7.66 -11.22
CA LEU A 125 7.78 -7.82 -10.82
C LEU A 125 8.44 -9.08 -11.41
N GLU A 126 7.65 -10.07 -11.86
CA GLU A 126 8.16 -11.24 -12.59
C GLU A 126 8.77 -10.86 -13.94
N ASP A 127 8.39 -9.70 -14.51
CA ASP A 127 8.92 -9.18 -15.77
C ASP A 127 10.20 -8.32 -15.55
N SER A 128 10.65 -8.17 -14.31
CA SER A 128 11.85 -7.40 -13.95
C SER A 128 12.92 -8.30 -13.34
N ASN A 129 14.17 -8.11 -13.75
CA ASN A 129 15.33 -8.79 -13.15
C ASN A 129 16.23 -7.83 -12.37
N VAL A 130 15.76 -6.63 -12.02
CA VAL A 130 16.51 -5.66 -11.23
C VAL A 130 16.57 -6.12 -9.78
N SER A 131 17.78 -6.26 -9.25
CA SER A 131 18.02 -6.67 -7.87
C SER A 131 17.48 -5.63 -6.87
N PRO A 132 16.99 -6.05 -5.69
CA PRO A 132 16.61 -5.14 -4.62
C PRO A 132 17.72 -4.13 -4.27
N PRO A 133 17.38 -2.89 -3.89
CA PRO A 133 18.38 -1.88 -3.59
C PRO A 133 19.14 -2.22 -2.31
N THR A 134 20.41 -1.84 -2.30
CA THR A 134 21.36 -2.03 -1.22
C THR A 134 22.10 -0.73 -0.93
N ALA A 135 22.85 -0.67 0.18
CA ALA A 135 23.67 0.50 0.50
C ALA A 135 24.68 0.84 -0.62
N ALA A 136 25.16 -0.17 -1.37
CA ALA A 136 26.08 0.01 -2.48
C ALA A 136 25.49 0.75 -3.70
N ASP A 137 24.17 0.92 -3.76
CA ASP A 137 23.51 1.68 -4.84
C ASP A 137 23.51 3.20 -4.59
N PHE A 138 24.11 3.65 -3.49
CA PHE A 138 24.24 5.03 -3.06
C PHE A 138 25.71 5.45 -3.01
N GLN A 139 25.99 6.71 -3.32
CA GLN A 139 27.36 7.25 -3.31
C GLN A 139 27.93 7.35 -1.88
N GLU A 140 27.07 7.61 -0.91
CA GLU A 140 27.43 7.75 0.50
C GLU A 140 26.38 7.02 1.35
N GLU A 141 26.85 6.35 2.41
CA GLU A 141 25.97 5.82 3.44
C GLU A 141 25.26 7.00 4.12
N SER A 142 23.93 7.03 3.98
CA SER A 142 23.11 8.12 4.50
C SER A 142 21.81 7.57 5.04
N GLU A 143 21.20 8.29 5.97
CA GLU A 143 19.86 7.98 6.49
C GLU A 143 18.83 7.83 5.35
N GLY A 144 18.95 8.64 4.30
CA GLY A 144 18.10 8.53 3.11
C GLY A 144 18.23 7.20 2.37
N ALA A 145 19.42 6.58 2.38
CA ALA A 145 19.62 5.26 1.78
C ALA A 145 18.88 4.17 2.56
N ASP A 146 18.93 4.19 3.90
CA ASP A 146 18.22 3.21 4.72
C ASP A 146 16.72 3.35 4.60
N VAL A 147 16.21 4.59 4.62
CA VAL A 147 14.79 4.89 4.44
C VAL A 147 14.34 4.33 3.10
N PHE A 148 15.11 4.57 2.03
CA PHE A 148 14.77 4.05 0.70
C PHE A 148 14.71 2.53 0.66
N ILE A 149 15.72 1.84 1.21
CA ILE A 149 15.77 0.37 1.24
C ILE A 149 14.62 -0.20 2.08
N ALA A 150 14.37 0.37 3.26
CA ALA A 150 13.29 -0.04 4.14
C ALA A 150 11.92 0.19 3.48
N ASN A 151 11.72 1.35 2.86
CA ASN A 151 10.50 1.72 2.16
C ASN A 151 10.22 0.78 0.96
N VAL A 152 11.24 0.46 0.16
CA VAL A 152 11.10 -0.49 -0.96
C VAL A 152 10.65 -1.85 -0.46
N LYS A 153 11.29 -2.38 0.59
CA LYS A 153 10.93 -3.68 1.16
C LYS A 153 9.48 -3.71 1.69
N ILE A 154 9.07 -2.74 2.50
CA ILE A 154 7.71 -2.75 3.08
C ILE A 154 6.63 -2.53 2.02
N CYS A 155 6.89 -1.67 1.03
CA CYS A 155 5.98 -1.49 -0.10
C CYS A 155 5.82 -2.79 -0.89
N CYS A 156 6.90 -3.53 -1.16
CA CYS A 156 6.80 -4.82 -1.87
C CYS A 156 5.95 -5.83 -1.09
N ILE A 157 6.17 -5.97 0.23
CA ILE A 157 5.36 -6.85 1.08
C ILE A 157 3.87 -6.46 1.00
N MET A 158 3.55 -5.17 1.12
CA MET A 158 2.18 -4.67 1.02
C MET A 158 1.58 -4.90 -0.38
N GLY A 159 2.36 -4.67 -1.43
CA GLY A 159 1.98 -4.83 -2.83
C GLY A 159 1.60 -6.27 -3.17
N ASP A 160 2.42 -7.23 -2.75
CA ASP A 160 2.17 -8.64 -2.98
C ASP A 160 0.96 -9.15 -2.19
N LEU A 161 0.82 -8.69 -0.93
CA LEU A 161 -0.36 -8.98 -0.12
C LEU A 161 -1.64 -8.49 -0.79
N ALA A 162 -1.65 -7.22 -1.21
CA ALA A 162 -2.81 -6.61 -1.87
C ALA A 162 -3.13 -7.30 -3.20
N GLU A 163 -2.13 -7.66 -4.00
CA GLU A 163 -2.30 -8.38 -5.26
C GLU A 163 -2.93 -9.76 -5.05
N ARG A 164 -2.43 -10.53 -4.09
CA ARG A 164 -2.95 -11.88 -3.81
C ARG A 164 -4.37 -11.85 -3.28
N ARG A 165 -4.69 -10.90 -2.39
CA ARG A 165 -6.06 -10.67 -1.93
C ARG A 165 -6.98 -10.32 -3.11
N ARG A 166 -6.58 -9.37 -3.97
CA ARG A 166 -7.36 -8.95 -5.14
C ARG A 166 -7.65 -10.10 -6.11
N ARG A 167 -6.67 -10.99 -6.32
CA ARG A 167 -6.81 -12.17 -7.21
C ARG A 167 -7.47 -13.37 -6.53
N SER A 168 -7.94 -13.26 -5.29
CA SER A 168 -8.49 -14.37 -4.51
C SER A 168 -7.52 -15.56 -4.39
N ARG A 169 -6.21 -15.28 -4.31
CA ARG A 169 -5.11 -16.26 -4.15
C ARG A 169 -4.48 -16.20 -2.76
N PHE A 170 -5.23 -15.75 -1.76
CA PHE A 170 -4.77 -15.63 -0.39
C PHE A 170 -4.96 -16.97 0.34
N THR A 171 -3.89 -17.50 0.93
CA THR A 171 -3.91 -18.79 1.64
C THR A 171 -3.32 -18.63 3.05
N PRO A 172 -3.64 -19.52 4.01
CA PRO A 172 -3.03 -19.49 5.34
C PRO A 172 -1.49 -19.58 5.32
N GLN A 173 -0.93 -20.37 4.41
CA GLN A 173 0.52 -20.46 4.21
C GLN A 173 1.12 -19.13 3.76
N TYR A 174 0.44 -18.42 2.86
CA TYR A 174 0.87 -17.09 2.43
C TYR A 174 0.74 -16.06 3.56
N GLN A 175 -0.33 -16.14 4.37
CA GLN A 175 -0.47 -15.29 5.55
C GLN A 175 0.73 -15.45 6.51
N GLN A 176 1.14 -16.68 6.80
CA GLN A 176 2.33 -16.96 7.62
C GLN A 176 3.61 -16.40 6.99
N ALA A 177 3.80 -16.58 5.67
CA ALA A 177 4.93 -16.03 4.95
C ALA A 177 4.96 -14.48 5.00
N THR A 178 3.80 -13.82 4.90
CA THR A 178 3.69 -12.36 5.05
C THR A 178 4.02 -11.91 6.47
N GLN A 179 3.55 -12.63 7.50
CA GLN A 179 3.88 -12.34 8.90
C GLN A 179 5.39 -12.46 9.17
N GLU A 180 6.02 -13.51 8.64
CA GLU A 180 7.48 -13.69 8.68
C GLU A 180 8.22 -12.54 8.00
N ALA A 181 7.81 -12.16 6.78
CA ALA A 181 8.42 -11.07 6.04
C ALA A 181 8.32 -9.72 6.79
N LEU A 182 7.17 -9.45 7.42
CA LEU A 182 6.97 -8.25 8.24
C LEU A 182 7.86 -8.25 9.48
N ARG A 183 8.03 -9.39 10.15
CA ARG A 183 8.91 -9.53 11.31
C ARG A 183 10.37 -9.35 10.93
N GLN A 184 10.81 -9.98 9.83
CA GLN A 184 12.16 -9.81 9.30
C GLN A 184 12.44 -8.36 8.91
N TRP A 185 11.45 -7.69 8.28
CA TRP A 185 11.56 -6.28 7.96
C TRP A 185 11.77 -5.44 9.23
N LEU A 186 10.95 -5.65 10.26
CA LEU A 186 11.00 -4.91 11.52
C LEU A 186 12.34 -5.08 12.26
N HIS A 187 12.81 -6.32 12.41
CA HIS A 187 14.11 -6.58 13.06
C HIS A 187 15.30 -6.10 12.22
N GLY A 188 15.17 -6.13 10.89
CA GLY A 188 16.19 -5.68 9.95
C GLY A 188 16.34 -4.15 9.85
N LEU A 189 15.47 -3.37 10.49
CA LEU A 189 15.59 -1.91 10.49
C LEU A 189 16.82 -1.44 11.28
N PRO A 190 17.61 -0.50 10.73
CA PRO A 190 18.65 0.21 11.49
C PRO A 190 18.08 0.91 12.73
N PRO A 191 18.83 1.02 13.84
CA PRO A 191 18.32 1.60 15.09
C PRO A 191 17.67 2.98 14.93
N ARG A 192 18.23 3.85 14.06
CA ARG A 192 17.73 5.19 13.75
C ARG A 192 16.31 5.21 13.15
N LEU A 193 15.90 4.14 12.46
CA LEU A 193 14.59 4.06 11.82
C LEU A 193 13.54 3.43 12.73
N ARG A 194 13.91 2.76 13.83
CA ARG A 194 12.97 2.10 14.74
C ARG A 194 12.14 3.13 15.52
N LEU A 195 10.89 2.80 15.83
CA LEU A 195 10.03 3.67 16.66
C LEU A 195 10.41 3.64 18.15
N PHE A 196 10.97 2.52 18.62
CA PHE A 196 11.34 2.34 20.02
C PHE A 196 12.74 1.77 20.14
N THR A 197 13.38 2.04 21.27
CA THR A 197 14.59 1.39 21.74
C THR A 197 14.33 0.69 23.07
N LEU A 198 15.11 -0.35 23.34
CA LEU A 198 15.09 -1.03 24.63
C LEU A 198 16.14 -0.37 25.52
N ASP A 199 15.70 0.25 26.61
CA ASP A 199 16.58 0.81 27.63
C ASP A 199 16.14 0.28 29.00
N SER A 200 17.08 -0.32 29.73
CA SER A 200 16.88 -0.79 31.09
C SER A 200 15.65 -1.71 31.27
N GLY A 201 15.31 -2.49 30.23
CA GLY A 201 14.17 -3.41 30.21
C GLY A 201 12.83 -2.77 29.82
N ALA A 202 12.78 -1.46 29.58
CA ALA A 202 11.61 -0.74 29.11
C ALA A 202 11.73 -0.35 27.63
N LYS A 203 10.61 -0.39 26.90
CA LYS A 203 10.53 0.13 25.52
C LYS A 203 10.28 1.63 25.56
N ILE A 204 11.27 2.43 25.16
CA ILE A 204 11.23 3.89 25.16
C ILE A 204 11.04 4.39 23.72
N PRO A 205 10.13 5.35 23.45
CA PRO A 205 9.99 5.95 22.13
C PRO A 205 11.29 6.64 21.69
N ASN A 206 11.69 6.40 20.44
CA ASN A 206 12.76 7.15 19.81
C ASN A 206 12.30 8.56 19.44
N PRO A 207 13.24 9.52 19.32
CA PRO A 207 12.94 10.87 18.86
C PRO A 207 12.12 10.90 17.56
N TYR A 208 11.32 11.95 17.41
CA TYR A 208 10.51 12.14 16.21
C TYR A 208 11.39 12.18 14.95
N ASN A 209 11.00 11.38 13.97
CA ASN A 209 11.63 11.31 12.66
C ASN A 209 10.56 11.02 11.61
N LEU A 210 10.33 12.00 10.71
CA LEU A 210 9.26 11.93 9.72
C LEU A 210 9.36 10.69 8.84
N GLU A 211 10.54 10.38 8.31
CA GLU A 211 10.76 9.25 7.40
C GLU A 211 10.52 7.89 8.09
N SER A 212 10.97 7.77 9.35
CA SER A 212 10.65 6.63 10.22
C SER A 212 9.14 6.47 10.39
N ARG A 213 8.39 7.56 10.63
CA ARG A 213 6.92 7.48 10.77
C ARG A 213 6.26 7.07 9.45
N GLN A 214 6.71 7.60 8.32
CA GLN A 214 6.18 7.23 7.01
C GLN A 214 6.29 5.72 6.74
N ILE A 215 7.47 5.12 6.95
CA ILE A 215 7.64 3.67 6.69
C ILE A 215 6.84 2.80 7.67
N HIS A 216 6.67 3.24 8.93
CA HIS A 216 5.87 2.51 9.92
C HIS A 216 4.37 2.64 9.66
N VAL A 217 3.90 3.77 9.11
CA VAL A 217 2.51 3.88 8.62
C VAL A 217 2.24 2.81 7.56
N VAL A 218 3.16 2.60 6.60
CA VAL A 218 3.01 1.53 5.59
C VAL A 218 2.99 0.15 6.25
N PHE A 219 3.85 -0.09 7.24
CA PHE A 219 3.85 -1.33 8.02
C PHE A 219 2.51 -1.60 8.72
N PHE A 220 1.97 -0.64 9.46
CA PHE A 220 0.70 -0.81 10.16
C PHE A 220 -0.50 -0.92 9.21
N VAL A 221 -0.48 -0.20 8.09
CA VAL A 221 -1.49 -0.38 7.03
C VAL A 221 -1.41 -1.78 6.41
N THR A 222 -0.20 -2.31 6.24
CA THR A 222 -0.01 -3.70 5.78
C THR A 222 -0.61 -4.70 6.76
N LEU A 223 -0.46 -4.48 8.08
CA LEU A 223 -1.11 -5.30 9.10
C LEU A 223 -2.63 -5.22 9.03
N ILE A 224 -3.19 -4.02 8.85
CA ILE A 224 -4.65 -3.83 8.71
C ILE A 224 -5.17 -4.59 7.48
N ILE A 225 -4.49 -4.48 6.32
CA ILE A 225 -4.85 -5.22 5.11
C ILE A 225 -4.74 -6.73 5.34
N LEU A 226 -3.72 -7.19 6.05
CA LEU A 226 -3.50 -8.60 6.34
C LEU A 226 -4.67 -9.21 7.12
N THR A 227 -5.19 -8.48 8.11
CA THR A 227 -6.21 -8.98 9.04
C THR A 227 -7.64 -8.69 8.62
N ASN A 228 -7.89 -7.62 7.85
CA ASN A 228 -9.25 -7.13 7.61
C ASN A 228 -9.69 -7.25 6.14
N ALA A 229 -8.98 -7.99 5.28
CA ALA A 229 -9.29 -7.96 3.85
C ALA A 229 -10.69 -8.47 3.49
N ASP A 230 -11.21 -9.47 4.21
CA ASP A 230 -12.52 -10.08 3.91
C ASP A 230 -13.67 -9.23 4.46
N ASN A 231 -13.41 -8.42 5.49
CA ASN A 231 -14.33 -7.44 6.03
C ASN A 231 -13.52 -6.22 6.51
N PRO A 232 -13.48 -5.11 5.74
CA PRO A 232 -12.75 -3.90 6.11
C PRO A 232 -13.24 -3.26 7.42
N LEU A 233 -14.47 -3.56 7.84
CA LEU A 233 -15.05 -3.14 9.10
C LEU A 233 -14.80 -4.15 10.22
N ALA A 234 -14.07 -5.24 9.99
CA ALA A 234 -13.67 -6.15 11.05
C ALA A 234 -12.77 -5.41 12.03
N ALA A 235 -13.15 -5.37 13.31
CA ALA A 235 -12.37 -4.76 14.36
C ALA A 235 -11.40 -5.78 14.97
N SER A 236 -10.53 -6.40 14.15
CA SER A 236 -9.53 -7.32 14.70
C SER A 236 -8.61 -6.58 15.66
N VAL A 237 -8.21 -7.21 16.77
CA VAL A 237 -7.34 -6.56 17.78
C VAL A 237 -6.06 -6.01 17.14
N THR A 238 -5.43 -6.77 16.22
CA THR A 238 -4.28 -6.32 15.44
C THR A 238 -4.56 -5.04 14.66
N SER A 239 -5.68 -4.98 13.92
CA SER A 239 -6.03 -3.79 13.14
C SER A 239 -6.30 -2.57 14.02
N LEU A 240 -6.87 -2.77 15.21
CA LEU A 240 -7.19 -1.69 16.15
C LEU A 240 -5.93 -1.09 16.77
N ILE A 241 -4.99 -1.94 17.20
CA ILE A 241 -3.70 -1.50 17.72
C ILE A 241 -2.92 -0.78 16.62
N ALA A 242 -2.87 -1.35 15.41
CA ALA A 242 -2.23 -0.73 14.25
C ALA A 242 -2.84 0.65 13.93
N SER A 243 -4.17 0.77 13.94
CA SER A 243 -4.87 2.04 13.76
C SER A 243 -4.54 3.05 14.86
N SER A 244 -4.42 2.62 16.11
CA SER A 244 -4.05 3.48 17.24
C SER A 244 -2.62 4.02 17.11
N PHE A 245 -1.66 3.19 16.68
CA PHE A 245 -0.32 3.65 16.34
C PHE A 245 -0.32 4.66 15.19
N ILE A 246 -1.10 4.41 14.13
CA ILE A 246 -1.24 5.37 13.01
C ILE A 246 -1.82 6.70 13.50
N ALA A 247 -2.84 6.68 14.35
CA ALA A 247 -3.45 7.88 14.92
C ALA A 247 -2.44 8.73 15.71
N SER A 248 -1.60 8.10 16.55
CA SER A 248 -0.54 8.80 17.28
C SER A 248 0.55 9.34 16.35
N MET A 249 0.99 8.58 15.35
CA MET A 249 1.97 9.08 14.37
C MET A 249 1.43 10.26 13.55
N PHE A 250 0.14 10.25 13.21
CA PHE A 250 -0.49 11.38 12.51
C PHE A 250 -0.56 12.62 13.39
N ALA A 251 -0.88 12.46 14.69
CA ALA A 251 -0.82 13.56 15.64
C ALA A 251 0.61 14.11 15.82
N GLU A 252 1.62 13.25 15.94
CA GLU A 252 3.04 13.67 15.98
C GLU A 252 3.45 14.46 14.73
N MET A 253 3.10 13.97 13.53
CA MET A 253 3.41 14.66 12.27
C MET A 253 2.66 15.99 12.12
N GLN A 254 1.44 16.07 12.67
CA GLN A 254 0.64 17.31 12.67
C GLN A 254 1.24 18.35 13.62
N GLU A 255 1.60 17.94 14.84
CA GLU A 255 2.25 18.81 15.82
C GLU A 255 3.60 19.33 15.32
N ALA A 256 4.36 18.50 14.60
CA ALA A 256 5.60 18.89 13.95
C ALA A 256 5.41 19.79 12.70
N GLY A 257 4.18 19.97 12.21
CA GLY A 257 3.89 20.73 10.99
C GLY A 257 4.36 20.03 9.70
N ASP A 258 4.52 18.71 9.71
CA ASP A 258 5.07 17.92 8.61
C ASP A 258 4.01 17.24 7.74
N LEU A 259 2.72 17.21 8.14
CA LEU A 259 1.65 16.58 7.34
C LEU A 259 1.57 17.11 5.91
N GLN A 260 1.81 18.40 5.73
CA GLN A 260 1.88 19.07 4.43
C GLN A 260 2.97 18.57 3.48
N ARG A 261 3.96 17.81 3.98
CA ARG A 261 5.04 17.18 3.21
C ARG A 261 4.67 15.78 2.72
N LEU A 262 3.59 15.22 3.24
CA LEU A 262 3.12 13.88 2.90
C LEU A 262 2.41 13.85 1.55
N GLY A 263 2.54 12.72 0.85
CA GLY A 263 1.92 12.53 -0.46
C GLY A 263 0.45 12.09 -0.41
N PRO A 264 -0.23 12.06 -1.57
CA PRO A 264 -1.65 11.77 -1.67
C PRO A 264 -2.04 10.37 -1.19
N ILE A 265 -1.09 9.44 -1.10
CA ILE A 265 -1.29 8.08 -0.56
C ILE A 265 -1.71 8.09 0.92
N PHE A 266 -1.32 9.11 1.69
CA PHE A 266 -1.68 9.20 3.10
C PHE A 266 -3.20 9.34 3.31
N ALA A 267 -3.95 9.79 2.30
CA ALA A 267 -5.41 9.75 2.32
C ALA A 267 -5.95 8.30 2.46
N PHE A 268 -5.35 7.35 1.72
CA PHE A 268 -5.70 5.93 1.83
C PHE A 268 -5.25 5.35 3.18
N HIS A 269 -4.07 5.75 3.68
CA HIS A 269 -3.62 5.32 5.01
C HIS A 269 -4.56 5.80 6.12
N SER A 270 -5.07 7.04 6.04
CA SER A 270 -6.13 7.54 6.91
C SER A 270 -7.39 6.68 6.83
N LEU A 271 -7.85 6.36 5.61
CA LEU A 271 -9.03 5.50 5.41
C LEU A 271 -8.83 4.12 6.03
N ALA A 272 -7.71 3.46 5.73
CA ALA A 272 -7.39 2.12 6.23
C ALA A 272 -7.38 2.09 7.77
N ALA A 273 -6.81 3.11 8.42
CA ALA A 273 -6.76 3.22 9.88
C ALA A 273 -8.11 3.61 10.50
N ALA A 274 -8.91 4.45 9.83
CA ALA A 274 -10.19 4.94 10.34
C ALA A 274 -11.27 3.85 10.38
N LEU A 275 -11.31 2.94 9.41
CA LEU A 275 -12.37 1.91 9.31
C LEU A 275 -12.42 0.96 10.54
N PRO A 276 -11.31 0.38 11.03
CA PRO A 276 -11.31 -0.41 12.26
C PRO A 276 -11.79 0.39 13.48
N LEU A 277 -11.36 1.65 13.60
CA LEU A 277 -11.72 2.51 14.74
C LEU A 277 -13.21 2.87 14.73
N LEU A 278 -13.80 3.11 13.56
CA LEU A 278 -15.25 3.28 13.41
C LEU A 278 -16.02 2.03 13.86
N SER A 279 -15.50 0.85 13.53
CA SER A 279 -16.11 -0.41 13.97
C SER A 279 -16.02 -0.58 15.50
N ALA A 280 -14.86 -0.29 16.10
CA ALA A 280 -14.67 -0.35 17.55
C ALA A 280 -15.51 0.68 18.33
N GLN A 281 -15.91 1.79 17.71
CA GLN A 281 -16.83 2.75 18.35
C GLN A 281 -18.22 2.16 18.65
N ARG A 282 -18.59 1.04 18.03
CA ARG A 282 -19.82 0.30 18.35
C ARG A 282 -19.72 -0.45 19.68
N LEU A 283 -18.51 -0.69 20.18
CA LEU A 283 -18.23 -1.41 21.42
C LEU A 283 -18.07 -0.42 22.58
N ARG A 284 -18.91 -0.56 23.62
CA ARG A 284 -18.92 0.37 24.78
C ARG A 284 -17.57 0.53 25.46
N SER A 285 -16.83 -0.57 25.67
CA SER A 285 -15.53 -0.57 26.36
C SER A 285 -14.46 0.21 25.60
N MET A 286 -14.59 0.34 24.28
CA MET A 286 -13.57 0.93 23.40
C MET A 286 -14.00 2.24 22.76
N SER A 287 -15.28 2.61 22.90
CA SER A 287 -15.88 3.71 22.18
C SER A 287 -15.14 5.03 22.37
N SER A 288 -14.74 5.36 23.59
CA SER A 288 -14.05 6.62 23.89
C SER A 288 -12.65 6.67 23.27
N SER A 289 -11.80 5.67 23.51
CA SER A 289 -10.44 5.61 22.97
C SER A 289 -10.44 5.53 21.44
N ALA A 290 -11.32 4.70 20.86
CA ALA A 290 -11.44 4.58 19.40
C ALA A 290 -11.98 5.85 18.74
N ALA A 291 -12.88 6.58 19.40
CA ALA A 291 -13.34 7.88 18.93
C ALA A 291 -12.22 8.93 18.95
N ALA A 292 -11.43 8.99 20.03
CA ALA A 292 -10.32 9.91 20.16
C ALA A 292 -9.23 9.66 19.10
N ASP A 293 -8.86 8.39 18.86
CA ASP A 293 -7.89 8.05 17.83
C ASP A 293 -8.44 8.29 16.40
N PHE A 294 -9.74 8.06 16.18
CA PHE A 294 -10.38 8.45 14.92
C PHE A 294 -10.29 9.97 14.70
N ASP A 295 -10.53 10.78 15.74
CA ASP A 295 -10.50 12.24 15.63
C ASP A 295 -9.09 12.77 15.27
N LYS A 296 -8.02 12.14 15.78
CA LYS A 296 -6.65 12.43 15.33
C LYS A 296 -6.47 12.16 13.83
N ILE A 297 -6.91 10.99 13.36
CA ILE A 297 -6.82 10.63 11.94
C ILE A 297 -7.64 11.58 11.07
N TYR A 298 -8.85 11.91 11.52
CA TYR A 298 -9.75 12.80 10.80
C TYR A 298 -9.18 14.22 10.71
N SER A 299 -8.61 14.74 11.80
CA SER A 299 -7.94 16.05 11.81
C SER A 299 -6.76 16.09 10.83
N ALA A 300 -5.89 15.08 10.84
CA ALA A 300 -4.80 14.97 9.89
C ALA A 300 -5.29 14.88 8.43
N LEU A 301 -6.39 14.16 8.20
CA LEU A 301 -7.01 14.07 6.87
C LEU A 301 -7.56 15.42 6.38
N GLN A 302 -8.07 16.27 7.28
CA GLN A 302 -8.52 17.62 6.93
C GLN A 302 -7.36 18.49 6.42
N GLU A 303 -6.20 18.45 7.08
CA GLU A 303 -5.01 19.17 6.63
C GLU A 303 -4.50 18.63 5.29
N LEU A 304 -4.45 17.30 5.12
CA LEU A 304 -4.10 16.68 3.84
C LEU A 304 -5.05 17.09 2.71
N ALA A 305 -6.35 17.30 3.01
CA ALA A 305 -7.37 17.67 2.04
C ALA A 305 -7.24 19.11 1.48
N GLU A 306 -6.46 19.97 2.12
CA GLU A 306 -6.10 21.27 1.58
C GLU A 306 -5.35 21.10 0.26
N LYS A 307 -4.46 20.12 0.20
CA LYS A 307 -3.64 19.83 -0.97
C LYS A 307 -4.27 18.74 -1.83
N TRP A 308 -4.62 17.60 -1.26
CA TRP A 308 -4.87 16.38 -2.01
C TRP A 308 -6.36 16.14 -2.24
N GLY A 309 -6.76 16.01 -3.52
CA GLY A 309 -8.14 15.68 -3.88
C GLY A 309 -8.60 14.32 -3.32
N SER A 310 -7.68 13.35 -3.21
CA SER A 310 -7.93 12.04 -2.58
C SER A 310 -8.32 12.16 -1.11
N ALA A 311 -7.70 13.05 -0.35
CA ALA A 311 -8.05 13.28 1.05
C ALA A 311 -9.40 14.00 1.17
N ARG A 312 -9.63 15.02 0.33
CA ARG A 312 -10.89 15.78 0.30
C ARG A 312 -12.10 14.89 0.01
N GLY A 313 -11.96 13.95 -0.92
CA GLY A 313 -13.02 13.00 -1.26
C GLY A 313 -13.44 12.07 -0.12
N LEU A 314 -12.62 11.94 0.93
CA LEU A 314 -12.86 11.02 2.06
C LEU A 314 -13.50 11.69 3.28
N LEU A 315 -13.47 13.03 3.40
CA LEU A 315 -13.95 13.74 4.59
C LEU A 315 -15.43 13.48 4.87
N GLU A 316 -16.30 13.78 3.90
CA GLU A 316 -17.75 13.60 4.03
C GLU A 316 -18.15 12.14 4.27
N PRO A 317 -17.68 11.14 3.46
CA PRO A 317 -18.00 9.74 3.71
C PRO A 317 -17.62 9.24 5.11
N LEU A 318 -16.44 9.62 5.62
CA LEU A 318 -15.97 9.18 6.93
C LEU A 318 -16.78 9.82 8.07
N MET A 319 -17.12 11.11 7.98
CA MET A 319 -17.98 11.75 8.98
C MET A 319 -19.39 11.16 8.98
N ALA A 320 -19.96 10.94 7.80
CA ALA A 320 -21.27 10.30 7.68
C ALA A 320 -21.24 8.88 8.28
N ALA A 321 -20.15 8.12 8.08
CA ALA A 321 -19.97 6.81 8.69
C ALA A 321 -19.86 6.89 10.23
N LYS A 322 -19.11 7.87 10.77
CA LYS A 322 -19.03 8.13 12.22
C LYS A 322 -20.40 8.43 12.81
N GLN A 323 -21.17 9.34 12.20
CA GLN A 323 -22.50 9.73 12.69
C GLN A 323 -23.52 8.58 12.68
N ARG A 324 -23.41 7.65 11.73
CA ARG A 324 -24.28 6.45 11.66
C ARG A 324 -23.88 5.37 12.66
N THR A 325 -22.68 5.44 13.22
CA THR A 325 -22.17 4.46 14.16
C THR A 325 -22.87 4.65 15.51
N ARG A 326 -23.82 3.78 15.82
CA ARG A 326 -24.49 3.74 17.13
C ARG A 326 -23.73 2.81 18.05
N VAL A 327 -23.55 3.22 19.30
CA VAL A 327 -23.02 2.36 20.37
C VAL A 327 -24.04 1.26 20.63
N THR A 328 -23.70 0.02 20.25
CA THR A 328 -24.51 -1.17 20.54
C THR A 328 -24.10 -1.78 21.87
N ALA A 329 -25.05 -2.30 22.65
CA ALA A 329 -24.77 -2.90 23.96
C ALA A 329 -24.13 -4.28 23.80
N ASP A 330 -23.14 -4.53 24.66
CA ASP A 330 -22.39 -5.76 24.96
C ASP A 330 -22.29 -6.81 23.84
N SER A 331 -21.10 -6.85 23.23
CA SER A 331 -20.57 -8.11 22.70
C SER A 331 -19.06 -8.09 22.83
N SER A 332 -18.59 -8.54 24.00
CA SER A 332 -17.22 -9.02 24.20
C SER A 332 -16.85 -10.12 23.20
N ASP A 333 -17.86 -10.82 22.66
CA ASP A 333 -17.71 -11.98 21.77
C ASP A 333 -17.28 -11.63 20.33
N LEU A 334 -17.16 -10.34 19.99
CA LEU A 334 -16.79 -9.89 18.64
C LEU A 334 -15.27 -9.71 18.44
N LEU A 335 -14.48 -9.67 19.51
CA LEU A 335 -13.03 -9.52 19.43
C LEU A 335 -12.36 -10.88 19.52
N GLY A 336 -11.95 -11.42 18.37
CA GLY A 336 -11.13 -12.65 18.34
C GLY A 336 -9.76 -12.45 18.98
N SER A 337 -9.18 -13.53 19.52
CA SER A 337 -7.82 -13.54 20.07
C SER A 337 -6.76 -13.21 19.01
N VAL A 338 -5.66 -12.59 19.43
CA VAL A 338 -4.52 -12.32 18.55
C VAL A 338 -3.68 -13.59 18.49
N SER A 339 -3.58 -14.20 17.31
CA SER A 339 -2.68 -15.33 17.11
C SER A 339 -1.24 -14.97 17.56
N PRO A 340 -0.50 -15.87 18.24
CA PRO A 340 0.86 -15.58 18.71
C PRO A 340 1.79 -14.94 17.67
N PRO A 341 1.81 -15.36 16.38
CA PRO A 341 2.67 -14.72 15.38
C PRO A 341 2.37 -13.25 15.11
N LEU A 342 1.10 -12.83 15.24
CA LEU A 342 0.70 -11.43 15.08
C LEU A 342 1.02 -10.60 16.32
N ARG A 343 0.96 -11.22 17.51
CA ARG A 343 1.34 -10.61 18.77
C ARG A 343 2.84 -10.30 18.81
N ASP A 344 3.67 -11.21 18.29
CA ASP A 344 5.11 -11.03 18.22
C ASP A 344 5.52 -9.84 17.34
N LEU A 345 4.72 -9.49 16.33
CA LEU A 345 4.96 -8.29 15.52
C LEU A 345 4.85 -7.00 16.33
N PHE A 346 4.23 -7.04 17.52
CA PHE A 346 4.16 -5.90 18.44
C PHE A 346 5.25 -5.88 19.50
N SER A 347 6.10 -6.92 19.60
CA SER A 347 7.11 -7.05 20.66
C SER A 347 8.16 -5.94 20.66
N GLU A 348 8.35 -5.28 19.53
CA GLU A 348 9.31 -4.18 19.39
C GLU A 348 8.77 -2.81 19.78
N PHE A 349 7.46 -2.69 20.05
CA PHE A 349 6.83 -1.41 20.38
C PHE A 349 6.49 -1.30 21.88
N GLY A 350 6.31 -0.07 22.34
CA GLY A 350 5.86 0.25 23.70
C GLY A 350 4.42 0.76 23.74
N SER A 351 3.83 0.77 24.94
CA SER A 351 2.44 1.17 25.17
C SER A 351 2.20 2.68 25.11
N SER A 352 3.24 3.50 25.25
CA SER A 352 3.12 4.95 25.45
C SER A 352 2.49 5.70 24.27
N THR A 353 2.57 5.16 23.06
CA THR A 353 2.05 5.79 21.84
C THR A 353 0.83 5.05 21.26
N CYS A 354 0.22 4.13 22.02
CA CYS A 354 -0.92 3.34 21.56
C CYS A 354 -2.01 3.31 22.63
N SER A 355 -3.10 4.05 22.42
CA SER A 355 -4.22 4.14 23.39
C SER A 355 -4.94 2.80 23.58
N LEU A 356 -4.90 1.95 22.56
CA LEU A 356 -5.52 0.62 22.53
C LEU A 356 -4.56 -0.51 22.91
N TRP A 357 -3.39 -0.21 23.50
CA TRP A 357 -2.36 -1.21 23.82
C TRP A 357 -2.85 -2.31 24.78
N TRP A 358 -3.76 -1.96 25.69
CA TRP A 358 -4.34 -2.88 26.68
C TRP A 358 -5.02 -4.11 26.05
N LEU A 359 -5.43 -4.03 24.78
CA LEU A 359 -5.99 -5.17 24.05
C LEU A 359 -4.98 -6.31 23.86
N LEU A 360 -3.69 -6.01 23.75
CA LEU A 360 -2.64 -7.04 23.76
C LEU A 360 -2.59 -7.76 25.11
N GLN A 361 -2.77 -7.03 26.20
CA GLN A 361 -2.64 -7.58 27.56
C GLN A 361 -3.87 -8.42 27.95
N TRP A 362 -5.06 -7.99 27.54
CA TRP A 362 -6.32 -8.69 27.80
C TRP A 362 -6.28 -10.17 27.37
N ASP A 363 -5.75 -10.43 26.18
CA ASP A 363 -5.66 -11.75 25.57
C ASP A 363 -4.53 -12.61 26.19
N ALA A 364 -3.49 -11.99 26.79
CA ALA A 364 -2.46 -12.73 27.55
C ALA A 364 -2.98 -13.28 28.89
N ASN A 365 -3.91 -12.58 29.53
CA ASN A 365 -4.50 -13.01 30.79
C ASN A 365 -5.56 -14.10 30.60
N HIS A 366 -6.33 -14.06 29.51
CA HIS A 366 -7.31 -15.12 29.19
C HIS A 366 -6.62 -16.42 28.76
N LEU A 367 -5.46 -16.36 28.09
CA LEU A 367 -4.65 -17.56 27.81
C LEU A 367 -4.07 -18.19 29.09
N ARG A 368 -3.81 -17.42 30.15
CA ARG A 368 -3.34 -17.95 31.45
C ARG A 368 -4.47 -18.59 32.28
N GLU A 369 -5.70 -18.08 32.20
CA GLU A 369 -6.84 -18.68 32.90
C GLU A 369 -7.29 -20.02 32.28
N PHE A 370 -7.11 -20.20 30.96
CA PHE A 370 -7.37 -21.49 30.30
C PHE A 370 -6.30 -22.56 30.59
N ASP A 371 -5.05 -22.17 30.85
CA ASP A 371 -3.98 -23.12 31.23
C ASP A 371 -4.05 -23.57 32.71
N THR A 372 -4.86 -22.90 33.54
CA THR A 372 -5.09 -23.28 34.95
C THR A 372 -6.38 -24.07 35.19
N ASN A 373 -7.20 -24.30 34.15
CA ASN A 373 -8.46 -25.05 34.25
C ASN A 373 -8.55 -26.21 33.24
N ALA A 374 -7.42 -26.75 32.80
CA ALA A 374 -7.37 -27.99 32.04
C ALA A 374 -7.39 -29.21 32.99
N ASP A 375 -8.47 -29.34 33.77
CA ASP A 375 -8.95 -30.63 34.26
C ASP A 375 -10.40 -30.81 33.79
N GLU A 376 -10.59 -31.81 32.93
CA GLU A 376 -11.82 -32.51 32.58
C GLU A 376 -13.07 -31.68 32.22
N VAL A 377 -13.57 -31.86 30.98
CA VAL A 377 -14.95 -32.29 30.64
C VAL A 377 -15.39 -31.79 29.24
N ARG A 378 -15.60 -32.77 28.34
CA ARG A 378 -16.50 -32.80 27.17
C ARG A 378 -16.20 -31.96 25.92
N ALA A 379 -15.31 -32.49 25.08
CA ALA A 379 -15.50 -32.48 23.62
C ALA A 379 -16.37 -33.70 23.24
N GLY A 380 -17.69 -33.53 23.15
CA GLY A 380 -18.59 -34.66 22.85
C GLY A 380 -19.94 -34.31 22.21
N ASP A 381 -20.48 -33.12 22.48
CA ASP A 381 -21.92 -32.91 22.24
C ASP A 381 -22.29 -31.88 21.15
N TYR A 382 -21.32 -31.21 20.52
CA TYR A 382 -21.63 -30.16 19.52
C TYR A 382 -21.83 -30.66 18.08
N PHE A 383 -21.42 -31.88 17.75
CA PHE A 383 -21.47 -32.39 16.36
C PHE A 383 -22.74 -33.20 16.00
N ARG A 384 -23.68 -33.37 16.94
CA ARG A 384 -24.86 -34.23 16.74
C ARG A 384 -26.19 -33.48 16.58
N SER A 385 -26.20 -32.14 16.60
CA SER A 385 -27.44 -31.35 16.50
C SER A 385 -27.64 -30.59 15.17
N LEU A 386 -26.82 -30.85 14.14
CA LEU A 386 -26.91 -30.17 12.84
C LEU A 386 -27.22 -31.11 11.66
N GLN A 387 -27.59 -32.36 11.91
CA GLN A 387 -27.95 -33.35 10.87
C GLN A 387 -29.41 -33.82 10.91
N SER A 388 -30.32 -33.10 11.58
CA SER A 388 -31.73 -33.50 11.62
C SER A 388 -32.69 -32.32 11.43
N THR A 389 -32.61 -31.63 10.29
CA THR A 389 -33.73 -30.87 9.73
C THR A 389 -33.34 -30.36 8.34
N GLY A 390 -33.97 -30.89 7.28
CA GLY A 390 -33.91 -30.29 5.94
C GLY A 390 -33.74 -31.22 4.75
N GLU A 391 -34.08 -32.50 4.84
CA GLU A 391 -34.41 -33.32 3.66
C GLU A 391 -35.93 -33.32 3.49
N GLU A 392 -36.49 -32.34 2.79
CA GLU A 392 -37.75 -32.46 2.03
C GLU A 392 -38.06 -31.11 1.36
N GLU A 393 -37.78 -31.03 0.06
CA GLU A 393 -38.50 -30.28 -0.99
C GLU A 393 -37.57 -30.01 -2.16
N ALA A 394 -37.22 -31.08 -2.88
CA ALA A 394 -36.64 -30.99 -4.21
C ALA A 394 -37.32 -32.03 -5.10
N ARG A 395 -38.51 -31.69 -5.61
CA ARG A 395 -39.11 -32.27 -6.82
C ARG A 395 -40.29 -31.40 -7.27
N THR A 396 -40.39 -31.24 -8.58
CA THR A 396 -41.30 -30.35 -9.33
C THR A 396 -40.79 -28.90 -9.37
N SER A 397 -40.54 -28.24 -10.49
CA SER A 397 -41.03 -28.42 -11.85
C SER A 397 -40.01 -27.88 -12.87
N ALA A 398 -40.02 -28.52 -14.04
CA ALA A 398 -39.18 -28.20 -15.19
C ALA A 398 -39.78 -27.07 -16.05
N SER A 399 -38.93 -26.56 -16.97
CA SER A 399 -39.21 -25.80 -18.21
C SER A 399 -39.12 -24.26 -18.17
N ARG A 400 -37.99 -23.74 -18.68
CA ARG A 400 -37.90 -22.96 -19.94
C ARG A 400 -36.46 -22.43 -20.10
N GLN A 401 -35.66 -23.15 -20.89
CA GLN A 401 -34.44 -22.62 -21.48
C GLN A 401 -34.86 -21.89 -22.77
N GLN A 402 -34.50 -20.61 -22.88
CA GLN A 402 -34.58 -19.88 -24.14
C GLN A 402 -33.25 -20.05 -24.88
N ASP A 403 -33.38 -20.61 -26.08
CA ASP A 403 -32.34 -20.70 -27.10
C ASP A 403 -31.86 -19.30 -27.52
N PHE A 404 -30.54 -19.12 -27.57
CA PHE A 404 -29.90 -18.10 -28.40
C PHE A 404 -28.94 -18.82 -29.36
N SER A 405 -29.43 -19.04 -30.58
CA SER A 405 -28.65 -19.52 -31.71
C SER A 405 -27.76 -18.40 -32.26
N MET A 406 -26.46 -18.64 -32.36
CA MET A 406 -25.53 -17.83 -33.16
C MET A 406 -25.65 -18.25 -34.64
N PRO A 407 -25.60 -17.32 -35.62
CA PRO A 407 -25.59 -17.69 -37.03
C PRO A 407 -24.23 -18.30 -37.40
N VAL A 408 -24.29 -19.45 -38.06
CA VAL A 408 -23.17 -20.10 -38.75
C VAL A 408 -22.99 -19.37 -40.07
N ASP A 409 -21.94 -18.56 -40.19
CA ASP A 409 -21.20 -18.35 -41.45
C ASP A 409 -19.97 -17.46 -41.22
N THR A 410 -18.81 -18.09 -41.11
CA THR A 410 -17.52 -17.53 -41.53
C THR A 410 -16.51 -18.68 -41.52
N THR A 411 -16.39 -19.33 -42.67
CA THR A 411 -15.36 -20.32 -42.95
C THR A 411 -14.00 -19.62 -42.97
N TRP A 412 -13.15 -19.91 -41.97
CA TRP A 412 -11.72 -19.63 -42.07
C TRP A 412 -11.09 -20.64 -43.04
N PRO A 413 -10.24 -20.21 -44.00
CA PRO A 413 -9.58 -21.15 -44.89
C PRO A 413 -8.68 -22.08 -44.07
N ALA A 414 -8.82 -23.38 -44.30
CA ALA A 414 -8.00 -24.41 -43.67
C ALA A 414 -6.52 -24.16 -44.02
N MET A 415 -5.71 -23.85 -43.00
CA MET A 415 -4.25 -23.86 -43.11
C MET A 415 -3.78 -25.29 -43.36
N SER A 416 -3.34 -25.59 -44.59
CA SER A 416 -2.66 -26.83 -44.94
C SER A 416 -1.14 -26.70 -44.95
N GLU A 417 -0.56 -25.87 -44.08
CA GLU A 417 0.90 -25.68 -43.97
C GLU A 417 1.35 -25.72 -42.50
N ALA A 418 0.88 -26.74 -41.77
CA ALA A 418 1.25 -26.92 -40.35
C ALA A 418 2.57 -27.69 -40.14
N GLU A 419 3.31 -28.05 -41.19
CA GLU A 419 4.52 -28.89 -41.05
C GLU A 419 5.86 -28.13 -41.05
N ASP A 420 5.89 -26.81 -41.28
CA ASP A 420 7.16 -26.03 -41.34
C ASP A 420 7.35 -24.97 -40.23
N MET A 421 6.45 -24.88 -39.23
CA MET A 421 6.49 -23.81 -38.23
C MET A 421 7.36 -24.10 -36.98
N HIS A 422 8.02 -25.25 -36.87
CA HIS A 422 8.83 -25.59 -35.69
C HIS A 422 10.18 -24.85 -35.59
N HIS A 423 10.56 -24.07 -36.62
CA HIS A 423 11.81 -23.29 -36.63
C HIS A 423 11.62 -21.77 -36.56
N LEU A 424 10.38 -21.29 -36.48
CA LEU A 424 10.10 -19.85 -36.36
C LEU A 424 10.29 -19.43 -34.91
N ARG A 425 11.42 -18.76 -34.62
CA ARG A 425 11.61 -17.99 -33.39
C ARG A 425 10.43 -17.05 -33.21
N ALA A 426 9.96 -16.93 -31.99
CA ALA A 426 8.81 -16.09 -31.72
C ALA A 426 9.08 -14.64 -32.16
N PRO A 427 8.08 -13.87 -32.62
CA PRO A 427 8.31 -12.52 -33.15
C PRO A 427 9.10 -11.58 -32.22
N TRP A 428 8.99 -11.77 -30.90
CA TRP A 428 9.72 -11.01 -29.88
C TRP A 428 11.18 -11.43 -29.68
N GLU A 429 11.62 -12.55 -30.26
CA GLU A 429 13.01 -13.02 -30.27
C GLU A 429 13.80 -12.48 -31.48
N LEU A 430 13.11 -11.86 -32.44
CA LEU A 430 13.69 -11.30 -33.66
C LEU A 430 14.10 -9.83 -33.52
N VAL A 431 13.59 -9.13 -32.50
CA VAL A 431 14.00 -7.76 -32.17
C VAL A 431 15.03 -7.84 -31.04
N PRO A 432 16.33 -7.64 -31.31
CA PRO A 432 17.30 -7.56 -30.23
C PRO A 432 16.87 -6.43 -29.29
N PRO A 433 16.85 -6.66 -27.97
CA PRO A 433 16.48 -5.61 -27.03
C PRO A 433 17.43 -4.41 -27.23
N GLN A 434 16.90 -3.20 -27.37
CA GLN A 434 17.72 -1.97 -27.34
C GLN A 434 18.35 -1.85 -25.95
N THR A 435 19.52 -2.46 -25.76
CA THR A 435 20.28 -2.47 -24.50
C THR A 435 21.44 -1.48 -24.51
N SER A 436 21.81 -0.93 -25.67
CA SER A 436 22.92 0.01 -25.82
C SER A 436 22.40 1.44 -25.91
N TRP A 437 22.05 2.02 -24.77
CA TRP A 437 21.96 3.47 -24.62
C TRP A 437 23.36 4.00 -24.34
N SER A 438 23.74 5.12 -24.94
CA SER A 438 25.05 5.74 -24.74
C SER A 438 25.17 6.28 -23.31
N ASP A 439 26.39 6.43 -22.79
CA ASP A 439 26.59 7.05 -21.47
C ASP A 439 26.01 8.48 -21.40
N ASP A 440 25.96 9.18 -22.54
CA ASP A 440 25.35 10.52 -22.66
C ASP A 440 23.83 10.51 -22.40
N ASP A 441 23.13 9.40 -22.68
CA ASP A 441 21.69 9.26 -22.41
C ASP A 441 21.36 9.16 -20.91
N TRP A 442 22.38 8.90 -20.08
CA TRP A 442 22.25 8.71 -18.62
C TRP A 442 22.70 9.93 -17.80
N MET A 443 23.32 10.92 -18.43
CA MET A 443 23.68 12.18 -17.76
C MET A 443 22.44 13.09 -17.62
N LEU A 444 22.33 13.84 -16.50
CA LEU A 444 21.19 14.73 -16.16
C LEU A 444 21.53 16.22 -16.21
#